data_AF-I1XKG4-F1
#
_entry.id   AF-I1XKG4-F1
#
_cell.length_a   1.000
_cell.length_b   1.000
_cell.length_c   1.000
_cell.angle_alpha   90.00
_cell.angle_beta   90.00
_cell.angle_gamma   90.00
#
_symmetry.space_group_name_H-M   'P 1'
#
loop_
_entity.id
_entity.type
_entity.pdbx_description
1 polymer ?
#
loop_
_entity_poly.entity_id
_entity_poly.type
_entity_poly.pdbx_seq_one_letter_code
_entity_poly.pdbx_strand_id
1 'polypeptide(L)' 'MHIQHLGWVEAADHVVSGASGVISNARVTGNLAQAIGVDALSCSDYAAAVIQNM' A
#
# COMPACT_ATOMS: atom_id res chain seq x y z
N MET A 1 -2.54 -3.67 11.99
CA MET A 1 -3.28 -3.95 13.24
C MET A 1 -2.92 -5.28 13.89
N HIS A 2 -2.80 -6.42 13.19
CA HIS A 2 -2.39 -7.70 13.83
C HIS A 2 -0.92 -7.74 14.26
N ILE A 3 0.02 -7.42 13.36
CA ILE A 3 1.47 -7.48 13.63
C ILE A 3 1.93 -6.51 14.73
N GLN A 4 1.29 -5.35 14.85
CA GLN A 4 1.51 -4.43 15.97
C GLN A 4 1.06 -5.03 17.30
N HIS A 5 -0.06 -5.77 17.32
CA HIS A 5 -0.55 -6.45 18.53
C HIS A 5 0.37 -7.60 18.98
N LEU A 6 1.10 -8.21 18.05
CA LEU A 6 2.16 -9.19 18.35
C LEU A 6 3.46 -8.54 18.87
N GLY A 7 3.51 -7.21 18.98
CA GLY A 7 4.70 -6.47 19.38
C GLY A 7 5.69 -6.21 18.23
N TRP A 8 5.36 -6.58 16.99
CA TRP A 8 6.21 -6.31 15.81
C TRP A 8 5.89 -4.92 15.25
N VAL A 9 6.22 -3.89 16.03
CA VAL A 9 5.85 -2.50 15.75
C VAL A 9 6.55 -2.00 14.49
N GLU A 10 7.85 -2.25 14.35
CA GLU A 10 8.64 -1.81 13.20
C GLU A 10 8.14 -2.43 11.90
N ALA A 11 7.78 -3.72 11.92
CA ALA A 11 7.18 -4.38 10.77
C ALA A 11 5.82 -3.77 10.41
N ALA A 12 5.03 -3.35 11.42
CA ALA A 12 3.78 -2.65 11.18
C ALA A 12 4.01 -1.29 10.52
N ASP A 13 5.03 -0.55 10.97
CA ASP A 13 5.38 0.76 10.43
C ASP A 13 5.85 0.65 8.98
N HIS A 14 6.64 -0.37 8.64
CA HIS A 14 7.03 -0.64 7.24
C HIS A 14 5.82 -0.89 6.34
N VAL A 15 4.83 -1.69 6.78
CA VAL A 15 3.61 -1.93 6.01
C VAL A 15 2.83 -0.63 5.78
N VAL A 16 2.71 0.21 6.81
CA VAL A 16 2.02 1.50 6.71
C VAL A 16 2.78 2.46 5.79
N SER A 17 4.11 2.52 5.91
CA SER A 17 4.99 3.33 5.05
C SER A 17 4.84 2.93 3.59
N GLY A 18 4.99 1.64 3.28
CA GLY A 18 4.87 1.12 1.92
C GLY A 18 3.50 1.41 1.29
N ALA A 19 2.42 1.20 2.04
CA ALA A 19 1.07 1.50 1.56
C ALA A 19 0.86 3.01 1.31
N SER A 20 1.32 3.85 2.24
CA SER A 20 1.21 5.30 2.15
C SER A 20 2.02 5.87 0.98
N GLY A 21 3.22 5.36 0.75
CA GLY A 21 4.08 5.75 -0.37
C GLY A 21 3.46 5.41 -1.73
N VAL A 22 2.91 4.21 -1.87
CA VAL A 22 2.23 3.78 -3.11
C VAL A 22 0.99 4.63 -3.41
N ILE A 23 0.18 4.94 -2.40
CA ILE A 23 -0.98 5.82 -2.55
C ILE A 23 -0.56 7.24 -2.94
N SER A 24 0.49 7.77 -2.29
CA SER A 24 1.01 9.12 -2.57
C SER A 24 1.56 9.26 -4.00
N ASN A 25 2.02 8.15 -4.58
CA ASN A 25 2.47 8.06 -5.97
C ASN A 25 1.34 7.71 -6.97
N ALA A 26 0.08 7.80 -6.56
CA ALA A 26 -1.10 7.47 -7.39
C ALA A 26 -1.10 6.05 -7.99
N ARG A 27 -0.38 5.10 -7.39
CA ARG A 27 -0.30 3.70 -7.84
C ARG A 27 -1.34 2.86 -7.10
N VAL A 28 -2.62 3.00 -7.46
CA VAL A 28 -3.75 2.48 -6.66
C VAL A 28 -4.65 1.54 -7.46
N THR A 29 -5.57 0.86 -6.78
CA THR A 29 -6.51 -0.09 -7.41
C THR A 29 -7.94 0.46 -7.45
N GLY A 30 -8.78 -0.19 -8.27
CA GLY A 30 -10.25 -0.12 -8.20
C GLY A 30 -10.85 1.28 -8.12
N ASN A 31 -11.65 1.50 -7.08
CA ASN A 31 -12.41 2.73 -6.86
C ASN A 31 -11.54 3.96 -6.60
N LEU A 32 -10.39 3.79 -5.93
CA LEU A 32 -9.48 4.91 -5.66
C LEU A 32 -8.82 5.38 -6.97
N ALA A 33 -8.41 4.45 -7.83
CA ALA A 33 -7.90 4.77 -9.16
C ALA A 33 -8.94 5.54 -9.99
N GLN A 34 -10.19 5.08 -9.98
CA GLN A 34 -11.30 5.79 -10.62
C GLN A 34 -11.53 7.19 -10.06
N ALA A 35 -11.48 7.36 -8.73
CA ALA A 35 -11.73 8.62 -8.06
C ALA A 35 -10.65 9.69 -8.36
N ILE A 36 -9.39 9.27 -8.56
CA ILE A 36 -8.27 10.18 -8.86
C ILE A 36 -7.89 10.21 -10.35
N GLY A 37 -8.60 9.47 -11.20
CA GLY A 37 -8.44 9.51 -12.66
C GLY A 37 -7.18 8.83 -13.19
N VAL A 38 -6.73 7.73 -12.58
CA VAL A 38 -5.55 6.95 -13.02
C VAL A 38 -5.94 5.52 -13.37
N ASP A 39 -5.07 4.84 -14.12
CA ASP A 39 -5.25 3.41 -14.43
C ASP A 39 -5.12 2.55 -13.16
N ALA A 40 -6.09 1.66 -12.97
CA ALA A 40 -6.12 0.77 -11.82
C ALA A 40 -5.06 -0.32 -11.94
N LEU A 41 -4.24 -0.49 -10.90
CA LEU A 41 -3.39 -1.66 -10.74
C LEU A 41 -4.20 -2.91 -10.41
N SER A 42 -3.66 -4.08 -10.77
CA SER A 42 -4.13 -5.36 -10.21
C SER A 42 -3.77 -5.47 -8.73
N CYS A 43 -4.44 -6.36 -8.00
CA CYS A 43 -4.14 -6.59 -6.58
C CYS A 43 -2.69 -7.05 -6.36
N SER A 44 -2.16 -7.92 -7.22
CA SER A 44 -0.78 -8.40 -7.12
C SER A 44 0.23 -7.31 -7.45
N ASP A 45 -0.05 -6.45 -8.45
CA ASP A 45 0.86 -5.36 -8.81
C ASP A 45 0.88 -4.27 -7.74
N TYR A 46 -0.27 -4.00 -7.12
CA TYR A 46 -0.34 -3.12 -5.95
C TYR A 46 0.46 -3.69 -4.78
N ALA A 47 0.30 -4.97 -4.45
CA ALA A 47 1.07 -5.61 -3.39
C ALA A 47 2.58 -5.56 -3.66
N ALA A 48 3.01 -5.82 -4.90
CA ALA A 48 4.40 -5.70 -5.31
C ALA A 48 4.91 -4.26 -5.18
N ALA A 49 4.11 -3.26 -5.56
CA ALA A 49 4.44 -1.85 -5.38
C ALA A 49 4.60 -1.47 -3.91
N VAL A 50 3.74 -2.00 -3.03
CA VAL A 50 3.82 -1.75 -1.59
C VAL A 50 5.11 -2.32 -1.03
N ILE A 51 5.46 -3.58 -1.37
CA ILE A 51 6.71 -4.22 -0.95
C ILE A 51 7.94 -3.43 -1.40
N GLN A 52 7.91 -2.85 -2.60
CA GLN A 52 9.00 -1.99 -3.10
C GLN A 52 9.13 -0.65 -2.37
N ASN A 53 8.10 -0.20 -1.64
CA ASN A 53 8.07 1.06 -0.89
C ASN A 53 8.17 0.86 0.64
N MET A 54 8.28 -0.39 1.12
CA MET A 54 8.52 -0.69 2.55
C MET A 54 9.95 -0.39 2.94
#